data_AF-A0A372JFB0-F1
#
_entry.id   AF-A0A372JFB0-F1
#
_cell.length_a   1.000
_cell.length_b   1.000
_cell.length_c   1.000
_cell.angle_alpha   90.00
_cell.angle_beta   90.00
_cell.angle_gamma   90.00
#
_symmetry.space_group_name_H-M   'P 1'
#
loop_
_entity.id
_entity.type
_entity.pdbx_description
1 polymer ?
#
loop_
_entity_poly.entity_id
_entity_poly.type
_entity_poly.pdbx_seq_one_letter_code
_entity_poly.pdbx_strand_id
1 'polypeptide(L)'
;MTSVNAKADSAAPSGGAERAGRAVRTPEGRIDLAMHAAFFLLLASSASRFAARHGAGEGTWPKYALCGLLALLYAAGTLLWDRLGRRGLLAWLAAVTAVWLSLVLVAPSFAWCAPPLYFAALRLLSRRTAVAGAVVVTAAVVFAQLRLTPTFDLSLVLAPVAVSGMILVIFLELHRTADALARSQRAAGILSERQRLSREIHDTLAQGLTSMGMLLQAADRAFGSDPETARGLVRRAAAEAAGNLDEARRFVRALAPSDLAAGSLPHALRSLA
;
A
#
# COMPACT_ATOMS: atom_id res chain seq x y z
N MET A 1 -27.95 -10.71 -65.03
CA MET A 1 -26.54 -10.43 -65.39
C MET A 1 -26.35 -8.92 -65.45
N THR A 2 -25.23 -8.45 -64.89
CA THR A 2 -24.64 -7.09 -65.02
C THR A 2 -25.45 -5.89 -64.53
N SER A 3 -25.05 -5.34 -63.37
CA SER A 3 -24.39 -4.03 -63.36
C SER A 3 -23.63 -3.81 -62.04
N VAL A 4 -22.34 -3.56 -62.19
CA VAL A 4 -21.36 -3.12 -61.21
C VAL A 4 -21.46 -1.60 -61.11
N ASN A 5 -21.53 -1.01 -59.90
CA ASN A 5 -20.70 0.17 -59.62
C ASN A 5 -20.54 0.55 -58.13
N ALA A 6 -19.26 0.72 -57.78
CA ALA A 6 -18.61 1.64 -56.86
C ALA A 6 -19.36 2.25 -55.65
N LYS A 7 -18.69 2.18 -54.48
CA LYS A 7 -17.95 3.30 -53.86
C LYS A 7 -17.96 3.17 -52.33
N ALA A 8 -16.78 3.12 -51.72
CA ALA A 8 -16.39 3.93 -50.54
C ALA A 8 -15.15 3.33 -49.84
N ASP A 9 -14.02 3.97 -50.09
CA ASP A 9 -12.93 4.27 -49.15
C ASP A 9 -12.90 3.51 -47.81
N SER A 10 -11.96 2.59 -47.67
CA SER A 10 -11.44 2.19 -46.36
C SER A 10 -10.16 2.98 -46.05
N ALA A 11 -10.32 4.28 -45.81
CA ALA A 11 -9.32 5.06 -45.10
C ALA A 11 -9.52 4.83 -43.59
N ALA A 12 -8.45 4.45 -42.90
CA ALA A 12 -8.42 4.18 -41.46
C ALA A 12 -8.88 5.39 -40.61
N PRO A 13 -9.14 5.19 -39.31
CA PRO A 13 -8.06 5.58 -38.43
C PRO A 13 -7.74 4.54 -37.34
N SER A 14 -6.45 4.28 -37.28
CA SER A 14 -5.67 3.71 -36.20
C SER A 14 -5.95 4.39 -34.84
N GLY A 15 -7.03 4.04 -34.17
CA GLY A 15 -7.33 4.47 -32.80
C GLY A 15 -6.66 3.64 -31.69
N GLY A 16 -5.91 2.59 -32.07
CA GLY A 16 -5.29 1.66 -31.11
C GLY A 16 -3.96 2.15 -30.51
N ALA A 17 -3.24 3.05 -31.18
CA ALA A 17 -1.88 3.43 -30.79
C ALA A 17 -1.83 4.56 -29.75
N GLU A 18 -2.82 5.45 -29.69
CA GLU A 18 -2.84 6.54 -28.69
C GLU A 18 -3.29 6.08 -27.30
N ARG A 19 -4.00 4.94 -27.19
CA ARG A 19 -4.40 4.39 -25.88
C ARG A 19 -3.28 3.66 -25.14
N ALA A 20 -2.16 3.37 -25.82
CA ALA A 20 -1.00 2.70 -25.22
C ALA A 20 0.01 3.67 -24.55
N GLY A 21 -0.14 4.99 -24.74
CA GLY A 21 0.81 6.00 -24.26
C GLY A 21 0.49 6.63 -22.90
N ARG A 22 -0.73 6.46 -22.37
CA ARG A 22 -1.08 6.87 -21.01
C ARG A 22 -1.04 5.66 -20.10
N ALA A 23 0.15 5.09 -19.91
CA ALA A 23 0.45 4.41 -18.67
C ALA A 23 0.08 5.39 -17.55
N VAL A 24 -1.03 5.13 -16.87
CA VAL A 24 -1.42 5.84 -15.65
C VAL A 24 -0.26 5.61 -14.70
N ARG A 25 0.71 6.53 -14.67
CA ARG A 25 1.74 6.56 -13.64
C ARG A 25 0.95 6.68 -12.36
N THR A 26 0.89 5.59 -11.60
CA THR A 26 0.24 5.58 -10.29
C THR A 26 0.79 6.78 -9.49
N PRO A 27 -0.01 7.40 -8.61
CA PRO A 27 0.45 8.52 -7.78
C PRO A 27 1.80 8.21 -7.09
N GLU A 28 2.00 6.94 -6.72
CA GLU A 28 3.24 6.39 -6.18
C GLU A 28 4.44 6.57 -7.12
N GLY A 29 4.33 6.21 -8.39
CA GLY A 29 5.41 6.37 -9.37
C GLY A 29 5.79 7.83 -9.64
N ARG A 30 4.87 8.80 -9.45
CA ARG A 30 5.18 10.24 -9.57
C ARG A 30 6.01 10.73 -8.38
N ILE A 31 5.70 10.26 -7.17
CA ILE A 31 6.45 10.61 -5.96
C ILE A 31 7.86 10.03 -6.03
N ASP A 32 8.00 8.80 -6.52
CA ASP A 32 9.29 8.11 -6.63
C ASP A 32 10.19 8.83 -7.63
N LEU A 33 9.64 9.17 -8.80
CA LEU A 33 10.34 9.96 -9.79
C LEU A 33 10.78 11.33 -9.23
N ALA A 34 9.87 12.04 -8.55
CA ALA A 34 10.17 13.34 -7.96
C ALA A 34 11.28 13.24 -6.91
N MET A 35 11.26 12.20 -6.07
CA MET A 35 12.29 11.96 -5.06
C MET A 35 13.65 11.67 -5.70
N HIS A 36 13.72 10.76 -6.68
CA HIS A 36 14.98 10.42 -7.35
C HIS A 36 15.54 11.63 -8.10
N ALA A 37 14.69 12.38 -8.80
CA ALA A 37 15.07 13.63 -9.46
C ALA A 37 15.60 14.66 -8.45
N ALA A 38 14.93 14.83 -7.31
CA ALA A 38 15.38 15.72 -6.24
C ALA A 38 16.76 15.30 -5.70
N PHE A 39 17.01 13.99 -5.50
CA PHE A 39 18.30 13.49 -5.06
C PHE A 39 19.42 13.86 -6.03
N PHE A 40 19.28 13.54 -7.32
CA PHE A 40 20.31 13.85 -8.32
C PHE A 40 20.49 15.35 -8.50
N LEU A 41 19.42 16.14 -8.43
CA LEU A 41 19.49 17.61 -8.50
C LEU A 41 20.27 18.19 -7.31
N LEU A 42 19.99 17.72 -6.09
CA LEU A 42 20.68 18.15 -4.88
C LEU A 42 22.14 17.70 -4.88
N LEU A 43 22.43 16.49 -5.37
CA LEU A 43 23.79 15.99 -5.51
C LEU A 43 24.59 16.82 -6.52
N ALA A 44 24.02 17.09 -7.69
CA ALA A 44 24.63 17.94 -8.72
C ALA A 44 24.84 19.38 -8.23
N SER A 45 23.85 19.96 -7.52
CA SER A 45 23.96 21.29 -6.92
C SER A 45 25.04 21.36 -5.83
N SER A 46 25.16 20.31 -5.02
CA SER A 46 26.19 20.21 -3.97
C SER A 46 27.58 20.06 -4.58
N ALA A 47 27.71 19.23 -5.63
CA ALA A 47 28.95 19.04 -6.38
C ALA A 47 29.38 20.33 -7.10
N SER A 48 28.44 21.05 -7.73
CA SER A 48 28.74 22.31 -8.43
C SER A 48 29.18 23.41 -7.47
N ARG A 49 28.50 23.55 -6.31
CA ARG A 49 28.94 24.46 -5.24
C ARG A 49 30.32 24.10 -4.70
N PHE A 50 30.60 22.81 -4.51
CA PHE A 50 31.90 22.35 -4.04
C PHE A 50 33.01 22.69 -5.04
N ALA A 51 32.77 22.43 -6.33
CA ALA A 51 33.69 22.74 -7.42
C ALA A 51 33.96 24.24 -7.55
N ALA A 52 32.93 25.08 -7.46
CA ALA A 52 33.07 26.53 -7.51
C ALA A 52 33.92 27.10 -6.36
N ARG A 53 33.95 26.44 -5.19
CA ARG A 53 34.71 26.90 -4.00
C ARG A 53 36.12 26.34 -3.88
N HIS A 54 36.38 25.13 -4.38
CA HIS A 54 37.64 24.41 -4.11
C HIS A 54 38.42 24.03 -5.37
N GLY A 55 37.83 24.17 -6.57
CA GLY A 55 38.47 23.80 -7.83
C GLY A 55 38.82 22.31 -7.95
N ALA A 56 39.68 21.99 -8.92
CA ALA A 56 40.22 20.66 -9.18
C ALA A 56 41.71 20.63 -8.81
N GLY A 57 42.01 20.23 -7.57
CA GLY A 57 43.37 20.04 -7.06
C GLY A 57 43.54 18.62 -6.50
N GLU A 58 44.77 18.24 -6.17
CA GLU A 58 45.10 16.87 -5.72
C GLU A 58 44.28 16.41 -4.49
N GLY A 59 43.97 17.33 -3.57
CA GLY A 59 43.15 17.05 -2.39
C GLY A 59 41.63 16.98 -2.63
N THR A 60 41.12 17.32 -3.82
CA THR A 60 39.68 17.32 -4.11
C THR A 60 39.21 16.08 -4.89
N TRP A 61 40.10 15.39 -5.60
CA TRP A 61 39.80 14.16 -6.34
C TRP A 61 39.12 13.06 -5.51
N PRO A 62 39.56 12.72 -4.29
CA PRO A 62 38.90 11.70 -3.48
C PRO A 62 37.42 12.04 -3.16
N LYS A 63 37.10 13.33 -3.03
CA LYS A 63 35.74 13.79 -2.75
C LYS A 63 34.82 13.65 -3.98
N TYR A 64 35.35 13.94 -5.17
CA TYR A 64 34.62 13.70 -6.42
C TYR A 64 34.43 12.21 -6.70
N ALA A 65 35.44 11.38 -6.41
CA ALA A 65 35.32 9.93 -6.52
C ALA A 65 34.20 9.39 -5.60
N LEU A 66 34.15 9.87 -4.36
CA LEU A 66 33.10 9.49 -3.41
C LEU A 66 31.71 10.00 -3.83
N CYS A 67 31.62 11.20 -4.42
CA CYS A 67 30.40 11.73 -5.02
C CYS A 67 29.91 10.87 -6.20
N GLY A 68 30.82 10.47 -7.09
CA GLY A 68 30.52 9.57 -8.22
C GLY A 68 30.07 8.19 -7.74
N LEU A 69 30.75 7.64 -6.74
CA LEU A 69 30.36 6.38 -6.09
C LEU A 69 28.94 6.47 -5.51
N LEU A 70 28.62 7.56 -4.80
CA LEU A 70 27.29 7.78 -4.25
C LEU A 70 26.21 7.83 -5.35
N ALA A 71 26.48 8.54 -6.45
CA ALA A 71 25.56 8.63 -7.59
C ALA A 71 25.30 7.26 -8.23
N LEU A 72 26.38 6.50 -8.49
CA LEU A 72 26.30 5.16 -9.07
C LEU A 72 25.58 4.18 -8.17
N LEU A 73 25.90 4.19 -6.86
CA LEU A 73 25.26 3.32 -5.89
C LEU A 73 23.77 3.62 -5.75
N TYR A 74 23.39 4.90 -5.71
CA TYR A 74 21.99 5.31 -5.68
C TYR A 74 21.26 4.86 -6.96
N ALA A 75 21.83 5.13 -8.14
CA ALA A 75 21.26 4.70 -9.42
C ALA A 75 21.11 3.18 -9.52
N ALA A 76 22.12 2.43 -9.08
CA ALA A 76 22.09 0.97 -9.07
C ALA A 76 20.93 0.43 -8.24
N GLY A 77 20.70 0.98 -7.04
CA GLY A 77 19.55 0.58 -6.22
C GLY A 77 18.20 0.93 -6.85
N THR A 78 18.09 2.07 -7.52
CA THR A 78 16.85 2.44 -8.21
C THR A 78 16.57 1.55 -9.43
N LEU A 79 17.60 1.15 -10.18
CA LEU A 79 17.44 0.29 -11.36
C LEU A 79 17.19 -1.18 -10.98
N LEU A 80 17.77 -1.61 -9.86
CA LEU A 80 17.66 -2.97 -9.35
C LEU A 80 16.54 -3.11 -8.31
N TRP A 81 15.71 -2.09 -8.12
CA TRP A 81 14.72 -2.03 -7.03
C TRP A 81 13.78 -3.24 -7.01
N ASP A 82 13.22 -3.59 -8.16
CA ASP A 82 12.30 -4.72 -8.32
C ASP A 82 13.00 -6.08 -8.24
N ARG A 83 14.33 -6.11 -8.46
CA ARG A 83 15.15 -7.33 -8.38
C ARG A 83 15.70 -7.58 -6.98
N LEU A 84 15.83 -6.53 -6.18
CA LEU A 84 16.35 -6.58 -4.82
C LEU A 84 15.21 -6.92 -3.87
N GLY A 85 15.29 -8.09 -3.22
CA GLY A 85 14.43 -8.38 -2.07
C GLY A 85 14.68 -7.42 -0.91
N ARG A 86 13.83 -7.46 0.12
CA ARG A 86 13.91 -6.56 1.29
C ARG A 86 15.30 -6.45 1.92
N ARG A 87 16.03 -7.56 2.05
CA ARG A 87 17.40 -7.56 2.59
C ARG A 87 18.40 -6.84 1.69
N GLY A 88 18.27 -7.00 0.38
CA GLY A 88 19.11 -6.31 -0.61
C GLY A 88 18.86 -4.80 -0.60
N LEU A 89 17.59 -4.39 -0.52
CA LEU A 89 17.21 -2.98 -0.38
C LEU A 89 17.74 -2.36 0.93
N LEU A 90 17.71 -3.09 2.05
CA LEU A 90 18.29 -2.64 3.32
C LEU A 90 19.82 -2.51 3.23
N ALA A 91 20.50 -3.47 2.60
CA ALA A 91 21.95 -3.40 2.38
C ALA A 91 22.34 -2.24 1.47
N TRP A 92 21.58 -2.02 0.39
CA TRP A 92 21.73 -0.85 -0.49
C TRP A 92 21.59 0.46 0.28
N LEU A 93 20.52 0.60 1.07
CA LEU A 93 20.28 1.80 1.88
C LEU A 93 21.44 2.03 2.86
N ALA A 94 21.88 0.98 3.57
CA ALA A 94 23.00 1.07 4.49
C ALA A 94 24.29 1.52 3.78
N ALA A 95 24.58 0.97 2.61
CA ALA A 95 25.74 1.35 1.80
C ALA A 95 25.65 2.81 1.32
N VAL A 96 24.50 3.24 0.80
CA VAL A 96 24.26 4.62 0.37
C VAL A 96 24.42 5.58 1.54
N THR A 97 23.82 5.28 2.70
CA THR A 97 23.93 6.12 3.90
C THR A 97 25.37 6.18 4.40
N ALA A 98 26.13 5.08 4.40
CA ALA A 98 27.52 5.06 4.84
C ALA A 98 28.44 5.89 3.93
N VAL A 99 28.30 5.73 2.61
CA VAL A 99 29.04 6.53 1.61
C VAL A 99 28.68 8.00 1.72
N TRP A 100 27.39 8.32 1.83
CA TRP A 100 26.91 9.69 1.99
C TRP A 100 27.40 10.33 3.30
N LEU A 101 27.34 9.65 4.44
CA LEU A 101 27.86 10.16 5.71
C LEU A 101 29.36 10.44 5.63
N SER A 102 30.13 9.53 5.01
CA SER A 102 31.56 9.73 4.76
C SER A 102 31.81 11.00 3.92
N LEU A 103 30.98 11.24 2.91
CA LEU A 103 31.06 12.42 2.05
C LEU A 103 30.70 13.70 2.83
N VAL A 104 29.67 13.67 3.67
CA VAL A 104 29.26 14.81 4.51
C VAL A 104 30.33 15.18 5.53
N LEU A 105 31.01 14.21 6.13
CA LEU A 105 32.11 14.44 7.09
C LEU A 105 33.30 15.16 6.45
N VAL A 106 33.54 14.95 5.16
CA VAL A 106 34.66 15.55 4.41
C VAL A 106 34.22 16.84 3.66
N ALA A 107 32.94 16.95 3.35
CA ALA A 107 32.32 18.07 2.64
C ALA A 107 30.85 18.27 3.08
N PRO A 108 30.58 19.12 4.09
CA PRO A 108 29.24 19.33 4.65
C PRO A 108 28.20 19.86 3.67
N SER A 109 28.63 20.42 2.53
CA SER A 109 27.72 20.85 1.47
C SER A 109 26.82 19.72 0.95
N PHE A 110 27.24 18.46 1.08
CA PHE A 110 26.44 17.30 0.68
C PHE A 110 25.35 16.91 1.70
N ALA A 111 25.27 17.58 2.86
CA ALA A 111 24.21 17.37 3.84
C ALA A 111 22.81 17.68 3.27
N TRP A 112 22.73 18.53 2.24
CA TRP A 112 21.48 18.82 1.52
C TRP A 112 20.88 17.61 0.81
N CYS A 113 21.65 16.53 0.59
CA CYS A 113 21.12 15.27 0.05
C CYS A 113 20.41 14.40 1.09
N ALA A 114 20.31 14.85 2.36
CA ALA A 114 19.65 14.10 3.42
C ALA A 114 18.15 13.84 3.19
N PRO A 115 17.30 14.80 2.74
CA PRO A 115 15.86 14.59 2.69
C PRO A 115 15.40 13.40 1.82
N PRO A 116 15.92 13.19 0.59
CA PRO A 116 15.60 11.99 -0.18
C PRO A 116 16.07 10.69 0.50
N LEU A 117 17.21 10.72 1.21
CA LEU A 117 17.71 9.56 1.95
C LEU A 117 16.87 9.25 3.19
N TYR A 118 16.39 10.27 3.90
CA TYR A 118 15.43 10.13 4.99
C TYR A 118 14.16 9.45 4.48
N PHE A 119 13.63 9.91 3.36
CA PHE A 119 12.42 9.33 2.79
C PHE A 119 12.62 7.88 2.32
N ALA A 120 13.77 7.57 1.70
CA ALA A 120 14.14 6.20 1.36
C ALA A 120 14.24 5.32 2.62
N ALA A 121 14.88 5.81 3.69
CA ALA A 121 14.97 5.10 4.95
C ALA A 121 13.59 4.81 5.56
N LEU A 122 12.73 5.82 5.59
CA LEU A 122 11.38 5.73 6.13
C LEU A 122 10.51 4.70 5.39
N ARG A 123 10.73 4.49 4.08
CA ARG A 123 10.01 3.47 3.31
C ARG A 123 10.42 2.03 3.60
N LEU A 124 11.69 1.81 3.96
CA LEU A 124 12.25 0.46 4.11
C LEU A 124 12.30 0.00 5.57
N LEU A 125 12.45 0.94 6.50
CA LEU A 125 12.62 0.66 7.91
C LEU A 125 11.29 0.64 8.66
N SER A 126 11.27 -0.14 9.75
CA SER A 126 10.17 -0.06 10.72
C SER A 126 10.15 1.32 11.40
N ARG A 127 8.98 1.72 11.91
CA ARG A 127 8.81 2.99 12.62
C ARG A 127 9.88 3.26 13.69
N ARG A 128 10.24 2.25 14.50
CA ARG A 128 11.23 2.39 15.57
C ARG A 128 12.63 2.61 15.02
N THR A 129 13.03 1.79 14.05
CA THR A 129 14.34 1.87 13.43
C THR A 129 14.51 3.14 12.58
N ALA A 130 13.43 3.63 11.97
CA ALA A 130 13.46 4.87 11.21
C ALA A 130 13.65 6.11 12.12
N VAL A 131 12.97 6.15 13.28
CA VAL A 131 13.20 7.20 14.30
C VAL A 131 14.66 7.17 14.77
N ALA A 132 15.16 6.00 15.17
CA ALA A 132 16.54 5.86 15.65
C ALA A 132 17.56 6.26 14.58
N GLY A 133 17.39 5.77 13.35
CA GLY A 133 18.24 6.14 12.22
C GLY A 133 18.21 7.64 11.94
N ALA A 134 17.04 8.27 12.06
CA ALA A 134 16.91 9.69 11.82
C ALA A 134 17.65 10.55 12.85
N VAL A 135 17.57 10.16 14.13
CA VAL A 135 18.33 10.81 15.21
C VAL A 135 19.84 10.67 14.97
N VAL A 136 20.31 9.46 14.64
CA VAL A 136 21.74 9.19 14.37
C VAL A 136 22.24 10.02 13.18
N VAL A 137 21.50 10.03 12.08
CA VAL A 137 21.89 10.79 10.88
C VAL A 137 21.89 12.30 11.17
N THR A 138 20.87 12.81 11.87
CA THR A 138 20.83 14.23 12.27
C THR A 138 22.03 14.59 13.13
N ALA A 139 22.35 13.78 14.14
CA ALA A 139 23.49 14.01 15.02
C ALA A 139 24.82 14.02 14.23
N ALA A 140 24.99 13.08 13.29
CA ALA A 140 26.18 13.02 12.44
C ALA A 140 26.31 14.26 11.54
N VAL A 141 25.20 14.73 10.96
CA VAL A 141 25.17 15.95 10.14
C VAL A 141 25.51 17.19 10.98
N VAL A 142 24.93 17.33 12.17
CA VAL A 142 25.23 18.44 13.09
C VAL A 142 26.69 18.42 13.51
N PHE A 143 27.21 17.24 13.87
CA PHE A 143 28.62 17.07 14.22
C PHE A 143 29.55 17.47 13.07
N ALA A 144 29.27 17.01 11.84
CA ALA A 144 30.05 17.35 10.66
C ALA A 144 30.08 18.87 10.41
N GLN A 145 28.95 19.56 10.57
CA GLN A 145 28.86 21.01 10.38
C GLN A 145 29.64 21.79 11.44
N LEU A 146 29.52 21.39 12.72
CA LEU A 146 30.20 22.06 13.83
C LEU A 146 31.72 21.90 13.77
N ARG A 147 32.23 20.79 13.23
CA ARG A 147 33.68 20.55 13.12
C ARG A 147 34.38 21.51 12.13
N LEU A 148 33.66 22.03 11.13
CA LEU A 148 34.24 22.73 9.99
C LEU A 148 34.13 24.26 10.07
N THR A 149 33.37 24.78 11.03
CA THR A 149 33.20 26.23 11.23
C THR A 149 33.90 26.65 12.52
N PRO A 150 34.80 27.66 12.50
CA PRO A 150 35.49 28.14 13.70
C PRO A 150 34.56 28.91 14.65
N THR A 151 33.43 29.42 14.14
CA THR A 151 32.41 30.14 14.90
C THR A 151 31.16 29.30 15.07
N PHE A 152 30.61 29.28 16.29
CA PHE A 152 29.34 28.61 16.54
C PHE A 152 28.19 29.42 15.92
N ASP A 153 27.46 28.78 15.01
CA ASP A 153 26.22 29.29 14.45
C ASP A 153 25.08 28.32 14.80
N LEU A 154 24.10 28.82 15.55
CA LEU A 154 22.95 28.03 16.02
C LEU A 154 22.14 27.43 14.85
N SER A 155 22.16 28.07 13.68
CA SER A 155 21.45 27.60 12.49
C SER A 155 21.96 26.23 12.00
N LEU A 156 23.23 25.90 12.23
CA LEU A 156 23.85 24.61 11.88
C LEU A 156 23.27 23.43 12.68
N VAL A 157 22.70 23.72 13.85
CA VAL A 157 22.03 22.72 14.70
C VAL A 157 20.52 22.73 14.43
N LEU A 158 19.91 23.91 14.42
CA LEU A 158 18.46 24.05 14.28
C LEU A 158 17.93 23.55 12.94
N ALA A 159 18.63 23.82 11.82
CA ALA A 159 18.12 23.46 10.50
C ALA A 159 18.03 21.93 10.28
N PRO A 160 19.07 21.12 10.54
CA PRO A 160 18.97 19.66 10.44
C PRO A 160 17.93 19.06 11.39
N VAL A 161 17.83 19.58 12.62
CA VAL A 161 16.86 19.12 13.62
C VAL A 161 15.43 19.44 13.19
N ALA A 162 15.17 20.66 12.70
CA ALA A 162 13.85 21.06 12.22
C ALA A 162 13.41 20.21 11.00
N VAL A 163 14.30 20.02 10.03
CA VAL A 163 14.01 19.19 8.85
C VAL A 163 13.74 17.74 9.24
N SER A 164 14.60 17.13 10.07
CA SER A 164 14.39 15.76 10.53
C SER A 164 13.11 15.62 11.36
N GLY A 165 12.81 16.59 12.23
CA GLY A 165 11.60 16.63 13.03
C GLY A 165 10.34 16.72 12.17
N MET A 166 10.32 17.62 11.19
CA MET A 166 9.19 17.78 10.28
C MET A 166 8.95 16.52 9.45
N ILE A 167 10.01 15.96 8.85
CA ILE A 167 9.93 14.70 8.09
C ILE A 167 9.39 13.57 8.97
N LEU A 168 9.88 13.47 10.22
CA LEU A 168 9.44 12.45 11.14
C LEU A 168 7.95 12.61 11.51
N VAL A 169 7.49 13.83 11.80
CA VAL A 169 6.08 14.10 12.10
C VAL A 169 5.20 13.70 10.91
N ILE A 170 5.56 14.12 9.70
CA ILE A 170 4.84 13.77 8.47
C ILE A 170 4.77 12.25 8.30
N PHE A 171 5.89 11.56 8.50
CA PHE A 171 5.95 10.10 8.39
C PHE A 171 5.05 9.39 9.40
N LEU A 172 5.08 9.82 10.66
CA LEU A 172 4.26 9.25 11.72
C LEU A 172 2.77 9.46 11.45
N GLU A 173 2.40 10.62 10.92
CA GLU A 173 1.01 10.93 10.60
C GLU A 173 0.52 10.16 9.36
N LEU A 174 1.36 10.00 8.34
CA LEU A 174 1.08 9.12 7.20
C LEU A 174 0.85 7.67 7.63
N HIS A 175 1.63 7.17 8.59
CA HIS A 175 1.45 5.80 9.11
C HIS A 175 0.13 5.67 9.89
N ARG A 176 -0.17 6.62 10.76
CA ARG A 176 -1.43 6.63 11.53
C ARG A 176 -2.65 6.68 10.63
N THR A 177 -2.62 7.52 9.60
CA THR A 177 -3.73 7.66 8.65
C THR A 177 -3.89 6.40 7.81
N ALA A 178 -2.79 5.79 7.34
CA ALA A 178 -2.83 4.51 6.66
C ALA A 178 -3.41 3.38 7.54
N ASP A 179 -3.00 3.29 8.80
CA ASP A 179 -3.52 2.31 9.76
C ASP A 179 -5.01 2.52 10.07
N ALA A 180 -5.45 3.78 10.18
CA ALA A 180 -6.85 4.13 10.35
C ALA A 180 -7.69 3.75 9.13
N LEU A 181 -7.20 4.02 7.92
CA LEU A 181 -7.86 3.66 6.67
C LEU A 181 -7.96 2.14 6.52
N ALA A 182 -6.88 1.40 6.80
CA ALA A 182 -6.87 -0.05 6.73
C ALA A 182 -7.84 -0.70 7.74
N ARG A 183 -8.03 -0.09 8.92
CA ARG A 183 -9.05 -0.52 9.89
C ARG A 183 -10.47 -0.22 9.39
N SER A 184 -10.69 0.98 8.87
CA SER A 184 -11.98 1.39 8.31
C SER A 184 -12.41 0.51 7.14
N GLN A 185 -11.49 0.24 6.19
CA GLN A 185 -11.75 -0.65 5.05
C GLN A 185 -12.07 -2.08 5.48
N ARG A 186 -11.37 -2.62 6.49
CA ARG A 186 -11.69 -3.94 7.04
C ARG A 186 -13.08 -3.98 7.67
N ALA A 187 -13.45 -2.97 8.45
CA ALA A 187 -14.77 -2.87 9.05
C ALA A 187 -15.88 -2.74 7.99
N ALA A 188 -15.65 -1.91 6.97
CA ALA A 188 -16.57 -1.76 5.84
C ALA A 188 -16.71 -3.06 5.04
N GLY A 189 -15.60 -3.80 4.83
CA GLY A 189 -15.61 -5.11 4.18
C GLY A 189 -16.44 -6.13 4.95
N ILE A 190 -16.29 -6.21 6.27
CA ILE A 190 -17.09 -7.10 7.13
C ILE A 190 -18.59 -6.75 7.05
N LEU A 191 -18.93 -5.45 7.08
CA LEU A 191 -20.32 -5.00 7.00
C LEU A 191 -20.93 -5.31 5.64
N SER A 192 -20.19 -5.06 4.56
CA SER A 192 -20.62 -5.36 3.19
C SER A 192 -20.89 -6.85 3.02
N GLU A 193 -19.99 -7.70 3.53
CA GLU A 193 -20.14 -9.14 3.48
C GLU A 193 -21.34 -9.62 4.30
N ARG A 194 -21.56 -9.06 5.49
CA ARG A 194 -22.75 -9.35 6.30
C ARG A 194 -24.06 -8.98 5.57
N GLN A 195 -24.09 -7.85 4.87
CA GLN A 195 -25.26 -7.45 4.07
C GLN A 195 -25.47 -8.35 2.85
N ARG A 196 -24.38 -8.79 2.21
CA ARG A 196 -24.44 -9.78 1.12
C ARG A 196 -25.04 -11.09 1.62
N LEU A 197 -24.50 -11.63 2.71
CA LEU A 197 -24.99 -12.86 3.32
C LEU A 197 -26.44 -12.75 3.79
N SER A 198 -26.84 -11.62 4.38
CA SER A 198 -28.24 -11.41 4.79
C SER A 198 -29.21 -11.46 3.61
N ARG A 199 -28.82 -10.90 2.45
CA ARG A 199 -29.64 -10.97 1.23
C ARG A 199 -29.70 -12.40 0.69
N GLU A 200 -28.56 -13.07 0.59
CA GLU A 200 -28.48 -14.45 0.12
C GLU A 200 -29.32 -15.40 1.00
N ILE A 201 -29.22 -15.28 2.32
CA ILE A 201 -30.06 -16.04 3.27
C ILE A 201 -31.54 -15.71 3.08
N HIS A 202 -31.89 -14.42 2.98
CA HIS A 202 -33.29 -14.02 2.80
C HIS A 202 -33.88 -14.56 1.49
N ASP A 203 -33.11 -14.52 0.40
CA ASP A 203 -33.54 -15.04 -0.90
C ASP A 203 -33.74 -16.57 -0.84
N THR A 204 -32.81 -17.31 -0.22
CA THR A 204 -32.97 -18.76 -0.01
C THR A 204 -34.20 -19.08 0.84
N LEU A 205 -34.42 -18.35 1.94
CA LEU A 205 -35.59 -18.55 2.81
C LEU A 205 -36.90 -18.21 2.09
N ALA A 206 -36.95 -17.10 1.37
CA ALA A 206 -38.12 -16.69 0.59
C ALA A 206 -38.46 -17.72 -0.49
N GLN A 207 -37.45 -18.24 -1.19
CA GLN A 207 -37.62 -19.29 -2.19
C GLN A 207 -38.17 -20.58 -1.57
N GLY A 208 -37.57 -21.07 -0.48
CA GLY A 208 -38.01 -22.27 0.21
C GLY A 208 -39.44 -22.16 0.75
N LEU A 209 -39.80 -21.01 1.34
CA LEU A 209 -41.16 -20.74 1.83
C LEU A 209 -42.18 -20.70 0.69
N THR A 210 -41.83 -20.10 -0.45
CA THR A 210 -42.70 -20.04 -1.63
C THR A 210 -42.97 -21.43 -2.20
N SER A 211 -41.93 -22.27 -2.32
CA SER A 211 -42.06 -23.65 -2.79
C SER A 211 -42.96 -24.50 -1.88
N MET A 212 -42.78 -24.41 -0.56
CA MET A 212 -43.67 -25.06 0.40
C MET A 212 -45.11 -24.58 0.29
N GLY A 213 -45.32 -23.26 0.13
CA GLY A 213 -46.65 -22.68 -0.10
C GLY A 213 -47.32 -23.27 -1.35
N MET A 214 -46.59 -23.38 -2.47
CA MET A 214 -47.10 -23.98 -3.71
C MET A 214 -47.46 -25.47 -3.53
N LEU A 215 -46.64 -26.24 -2.81
CA LEU A 215 -46.91 -27.66 -2.52
C LEU A 215 -48.17 -27.82 -1.65
N LEU A 216 -48.33 -27.00 -0.62
CA LEU A 216 -49.51 -27.01 0.25
C LEU A 216 -50.78 -26.59 -0.51
N GLN A 217 -50.69 -25.58 -1.37
CA GLN A 217 -51.81 -25.11 -2.18
C GLN A 217 -52.20 -26.12 -3.27
N ALA A 218 -51.26 -26.95 -3.75
CA ALA A 218 -51.55 -28.08 -4.61
C ALA A 218 -52.20 -29.24 -3.84
N ALA A 219 -51.74 -29.50 -2.60
CA ALA A 219 -52.31 -30.53 -1.74
C ALA A 219 -53.78 -30.23 -1.40
N ASP A 220 -54.10 -28.97 -1.07
CA ASP A 220 -55.46 -28.51 -0.76
C ASP A 220 -56.43 -28.76 -1.92
N ARG A 221 -56.00 -28.45 -3.16
CA ARG A 221 -56.78 -28.69 -4.38
C ARG A 221 -57.02 -30.17 -4.67
N ALA A 222 -56.07 -31.03 -4.32
CA ALA A 222 -56.18 -32.48 -4.53
C ALA A 222 -56.94 -33.19 -3.41
N PHE A 223 -57.18 -32.55 -2.26
CA PHE A 223 -57.66 -33.21 -1.04
C PHE A 223 -59.01 -33.91 -1.21
N GLY A 224 -59.92 -33.33 -2.00
CA GLY A 224 -61.26 -33.89 -2.25
C GLY A 224 -61.32 -34.91 -3.40
N SER A 225 -60.43 -34.84 -4.37
CA SER A 225 -60.46 -35.66 -5.59
C SER A 225 -59.45 -36.81 -5.59
N ASP A 226 -58.27 -36.60 -5.01
CA ASP A 226 -57.19 -37.57 -4.89
C ASP A 226 -56.43 -37.41 -3.55
N PRO A 227 -56.95 -38.04 -2.48
CA PRO A 227 -56.37 -37.94 -1.14
C PRO A 227 -54.94 -38.50 -1.02
N GLU A 228 -54.57 -39.48 -1.85
CA GLU A 228 -53.22 -40.06 -1.81
C GLU A 228 -52.19 -39.07 -2.36
N THR A 229 -52.50 -38.40 -3.48
CA THR A 229 -51.65 -37.33 -4.02
C THR A 229 -51.54 -36.17 -3.05
N ALA A 230 -52.64 -35.76 -2.40
CA ALA A 230 -52.63 -34.71 -1.39
C ALA A 230 -51.68 -35.06 -0.21
N ARG A 231 -51.75 -36.29 0.33
CA ARG A 231 -50.82 -36.75 1.38
C ARG A 231 -49.38 -36.80 0.89
N GLY A 232 -49.13 -37.13 -0.37
CA GLY A 232 -47.81 -37.09 -0.99
C GLY A 232 -47.21 -35.67 -1.02
N LEU A 233 -48.01 -34.68 -1.42
CA LEU A 233 -47.61 -33.27 -1.48
C LEU A 233 -47.33 -32.68 -0.09
N VAL A 234 -48.16 -32.99 0.91
CA VAL A 234 -47.91 -32.59 2.32
C VAL A 234 -46.60 -33.19 2.84
N ARG A 235 -46.32 -34.47 2.56
CA ARG A 235 -45.05 -35.10 2.95
C ARG A 235 -43.83 -34.42 2.30
N ARG A 236 -43.95 -34.00 1.03
CA ARG A 236 -42.89 -33.24 0.35
C ARG A 236 -42.67 -31.87 0.98
N ALA A 237 -43.74 -31.12 1.27
CA ALA A 237 -43.64 -29.83 1.94
C ALA A 237 -43.00 -29.95 3.33
N ALA A 238 -43.33 -31.01 4.09
CA ALA A 238 -42.72 -31.28 5.39
C ALA A 238 -41.22 -31.62 5.29
N ALA A 239 -40.82 -32.39 4.27
CA ALA A 239 -39.41 -32.69 4.01
C ALA A 239 -38.62 -31.43 3.62
N GLU A 240 -39.20 -30.57 2.79
CA GLU A 240 -38.61 -29.30 2.40
C GLU A 240 -38.46 -28.33 3.58
N ALA A 241 -39.46 -28.27 4.48
CA ALA A 241 -39.38 -27.50 5.71
C ALA A 241 -38.20 -27.94 6.61
N ALA A 242 -38.01 -29.26 6.77
CA ALA A 242 -36.91 -29.81 7.54
C ALA A 242 -35.55 -29.45 6.91
N GLY A 243 -35.43 -29.55 5.58
CA GLY A 243 -34.22 -29.16 4.84
C GLY A 243 -33.88 -27.67 5.01
N ASN A 244 -34.88 -26.79 4.84
CA ASN A 244 -34.72 -25.34 5.00
C ASN A 244 -34.34 -24.94 6.43
N LEU A 245 -34.89 -25.64 7.45
CA LEU A 245 -34.53 -25.40 8.84
C LEU A 245 -33.07 -25.77 9.13
N ASP A 246 -32.60 -26.89 8.58
CA ASP A 246 -31.21 -27.32 8.73
C ASP A 246 -30.24 -26.38 8.01
N GLU A 247 -30.62 -25.88 6.83
CA GLU A 247 -29.90 -24.84 6.09
C GLU A 247 -29.78 -23.55 6.91
N ALA A 248 -30.89 -23.05 7.45
CA ALA A 248 -30.89 -21.87 8.32
C ALA A 248 -30.00 -22.07 9.56
N ARG A 249 -30.05 -23.24 10.20
CA ARG A 249 -29.17 -23.60 11.33
C ARG A 249 -27.70 -23.67 10.93
N ARG A 250 -27.38 -24.14 9.72
CA ARG A 250 -26.00 -24.12 9.19
C ARG A 250 -25.52 -22.67 9.01
N PHE A 251 -26.33 -21.80 8.40
CA PHE A 251 -25.97 -20.38 8.23
C PHE A 251 -25.77 -19.67 9.57
N VAL A 252 -26.66 -19.84 10.55
CA VAL A 252 -26.48 -19.24 11.89
C VAL A 252 -25.19 -19.70 12.56
N ARG A 253 -24.84 -21.00 12.44
CA ARG A 253 -23.57 -21.52 12.96
C ARG A 253 -22.35 -20.97 12.21
N ALA A 254 -22.44 -20.81 10.90
CA ALA A 254 -21.35 -20.28 10.08
C ALA A 254 -21.11 -18.77 10.31
N LEU A 255 -22.15 -18.02 10.67
CA LEU A 255 -22.04 -16.59 10.99
C LEU A 255 -21.75 -16.31 12.49
N ALA A 256 -21.74 -17.33 13.35
CA ALA A 256 -21.36 -17.16 14.75
C ALA A 256 -19.86 -16.79 14.84
N PRO A 257 -19.48 -15.76 15.63
CA PRO A 257 -18.08 -15.35 15.75
C PRO A 257 -17.17 -16.53 16.12
N SER A 258 -16.10 -16.74 15.36
CA SER A 258 -15.12 -17.80 15.62
C SER A 258 -14.45 -17.68 16.99
N ASP A 259 -14.45 -16.48 17.60
CA ASP A 259 -13.97 -16.26 18.97
C ASP A 259 -14.82 -16.99 20.02
N LEU A 260 -16.11 -17.23 19.76
CA LEU A 260 -16.98 -18.06 20.61
C LEU A 260 -16.81 -19.56 20.34
N ALA A 261 -16.35 -19.93 19.14
CA ALA A 261 -16.14 -21.32 18.75
C ALA A 261 -14.78 -21.87 19.21
N ALA A 262 -13.76 -21.02 19.36
CA ALA A 262 -12.39 -21.41 19.68
C ALA A 262 -11.89 -21.00 21.08
N GLY A 263 -12.58 -20.08 21.78
CA GLY A 263 -12.12 -19.56 23.06
C GLY A 263 -13.27 -19.34 24.04
N SER A 264 -13.16 -19.94 25.23
CA SER A 264 -14.15 -19.83 26.31
C SER A 264 -14.65 -18.39 26.49
N LEU A 265 -15.97 -18.23 26.69
CA LEU A 265 -16.70 -16.99 26.99
C LEU A 265 -15.95 -15.95 27.89
N PRO A 266 -15.13 -16.36 28.89
CA PRO A 266 -14.30 -15.43 29.67
C PRO A 266 -13.18 -14.70 28.92
N HIS A 267 -12.77 -15.16 27.74
CA HIS A 267 -11.76 -14.46 26.92
C HIS A 267 -12.42 -13.32 26.12
N ALA A 268 -13.58 -13.56 25.52
CA ALA A 268 -14.36 -12.56 24.81
C ALA A 268 -14.87 -11.44 25.73
N LEU A 269 -15.22 -11.76 26.99
CA LEU A 269 -15.59 -10.75 27.98
C LEU A 269 -14.40 -9.87 28.44
N ARG A 270 -13.17 -10.42 28.47
CA ARG A 270 -11.96 -9.66 28.84
C ARG A 270 -11.46 -8.73 27.74
N SER A 271 -11.80 -8.98 26.47
CA SER A 271 -11.45 -8.07 25.36
C SER A 271 -12.37 -6.86 25.21
N LEU A 272 -13.50 -6.83 25.94
CA LEU A 272 -14.48 -5.73 25.93
C LEU A 272 -14.34 -4.78 27.12
N ALA A 273 -13.53 -5.12 28.13
CA ALA A 273 -13.22 -4.30 29.29
C ALA A 273 -11.86 -3.60 29.10
#